data_AF-A0A3D3XU70-F1
#
_entry.id   AF-A0A3D3XU70-F1
#
_cell.length_a   1.000
_cell.length_b   1.000
_cell.length_c   1.000
_cell.angle_alpha   90.00
_cell.angle_beta   90.00
_cell.angle_gamma   90.00
#
_symmetry.space_group_name_H-M   'P 1'
#
loop_
_entity.id
_entity.type
_entity.pdbx_description
1 polymer ?
#
loop_
_entity_poly.entity_id
_entity_poly.type
_entity_poly.pdbx_seq_one_letter_code
_entity_poly.pdbx_strand_id
1 'polypeptide(L)'
;MKNLWFHLMPYKDLPDDFRDTHPSVWVDINSKLLDAERVHQHYNEYLDELEYAGQLGFDGICCNEHHQNGYGLMPSPNLIASTLTRRTTEPAICVMGNSLALYNPPTRVAEEFAMLDCMSGGRLIAGFPVGTPMDTIFAYAQNPSKLRERYYEAHDIVMRAWQEEETFSFDGRFNQLRYVNVWPRPVQKPHPPVWIPGGGSVETWRWCAEMDYVYCYLSYFGYKAGEATMKGFWDEMDKLGKDRNPYRAGFLQFVA
;
A
#
# COMPACT_ATOMS: atom_id res chain seq x y z
N MET A 1 14.38 -0.94 16.06
CA MET A 1 13.31 -0.22 15.35
C MET A 1 13.81 0.04 13.94
N LYS A 2 12.96 -0.11 12.92
CA LYS A 2 13.30 0.10 11.52
C LYS A 2 12.68 1.41 11.05
N ASN A 3 13.42 2.21 10.29
CA ASN A 3 12.98 3.52 9.79
C ASN A 3 12.78 3.45 8.29
N LEU A 4 11.54 3.68 7.84
CA LEU A 4 11.20 3.65 6.43
C LEU A 4 10.77 5.05 5.97
N TRP A 5 11.27 5.49 4.81
CA TRP A 5 10.96 6.78 4.23
C TRP A 5 9.70 6.70 3.37
N PHE A 6 8.64 7.40 3.74
CA PHE A 6 7.38 7.42 2.99
C PHE A 6 7.22 8.68 2.16
N HIS A 7 6.72 8.52 0.94
CA HIS A 7 6.41 9.65 0.07
C HIS A 7 4.97 9.60 -0.45
N LEU A 8 4.20 10.67 -0.24
CA LEU A 8 2.78 10.76 -0.66
C LEU A 8 2.61 11.14 -2.14
N MET A 9 3.58 11.86 -2.70
CA MET A 9 3.57 12.47 -4.04
C MET A 9 2.35 13.38 -4.29
N PRO A 10 2.06 14.38 -3.44
CA PRO A 10 0.90 15.26 -3.65
C PRO A 10 1.05 16.15 -4.89
N TYR A 11 -0.02 16.76 -5.37
CA TYR A 11 0.09 17.92 -6.26
C TYR A 11 0.34 19.18 -5.42
N LYS A 12 1.42 19.92 -5.72
CA LYS A 12 1.90 21.02 -4.88
C LYS A 12 1.46 22.42 -5.34
N ASP A 13 0.96 22.56 -6.57
CA ASP A 13 0.64 23.87 -7.17
C ASP A 13 -0.87 24.15 -7.25
N LEU A 14 -1.59 23.87 -6.16
CA LEU A 14 -2.98 24.31 -6.06
C LEU A 14 -3.05 25.83 -5.87
N PRO A 15 -4.10 26.52 -6.38
CA PRO A 15 -4.32 27.93 -6.10
C PRO A 15 -4.37 28.23 -4.58
N ASP A 16 -3.89 29.41 -4.18
CA ASP A 16 -3.88 29.82 -2.77
C ASP A 16 -5.29 29.84 -2.14
N ASP A 17 -6.31 30.12 -2.95
CA ASP A 17 -7.73 30.15 -2.57
C ASP A 17 -8.44 28.79 -2.73
N PHE A 18 -7.71 27.69 -3.02
CA PHE A 18 -8.30 26.38 -3.28
C PHE A 18 -9.20 25.92 -2.13
N ARG A 19 -8.78 26.13 -0.88
CA ARG A 19 -9.56 25.73 0.30
C ARG A 19 -10.90 26.45 0.45
N ASP A 20 -11.02 27.64 -0.12
CA ASP A 20 -12.23 28.47 -0.05
C ASP A 20 -13.16 28.22 -1.24
N THR A 21 -12.61 27.75 -2.37
CA THR A 21 -13.31 27.62 -3.65
C THR A 21 -13.61 26.19 -4.06
N HIS A 22 -12.92 25.21 -3.48
CA HIS A 22 -13.05 23.79 -3.82
C HIS A 22 -13.33 22.94 -2.58
N PRO A 23 -14.30 22.02 -2.63
CA PRO A 23 -14.70 21.22 -1.47
C PRO A 23 -13.66 20.15 -1.08
N SER A 24 -12.95 19.55 -2.05
CA SER A 24 -11.97 18.51 -1.75
C SER A 24 -10.88 18.38 -2.81
N VAL A 25 -9.63 18.21 -2.36
CA VAL A 25 -8.51 17.79 -3.22
C VAL A 25 -8.54 16.29 -3.53
N TRP A 26 -9.24 15.50 -2.69
CA TRP A 26 -9.20 14.04 -2.73
C TRP A 26 -10.40 13.42 -3.47
N VAL A 27 -11.58 14.05 -3.44
CA VAL A 27 -12.82 13.42 -3.92
C VAL A 27 -13.28 13.94 -5.28
N ASP A 28 -13.36 15.25 -5.47
CA ASP A 28 -14.04 15.88 -6.60
C ASP A 28 -13.23 17.01 -7.25
N ILE A 29 -11.91 16.97 -7.08
CA ILE A 29 -11.01 17.94 -7.69
C ILE A 29 -11.14 17.93 -9.23
N ASN A 30 -11.12 19.12 -9.82
CA ASN A 30 -11.14 19.27 -11.26
C ASN A 30 -9.72 19.17 -11.84
N SER A 31 -9.50 18.28 -12.81
CA SER A 31 -8.19 18.09 -13.45
C SER A 31 -7.70 19.31 -14.24
N LYS A 32 -8.55 20.32 -14.51
CA LYS A 32 -8.13 21.60 -15.09
C LYS A 32 -7.18 22.41 -14.21
N LEU A 33 -7.11 22.10 -12.92
CA LEU A 33 -6.15 22.71 -11.99
C LEU A 33 -4.73 22.16 -12.15
N LEU A 34 -4.56 21.07 -12.89
CA LEU A 34 -3.28 20.40 -13.08
C LEU A 34 -2.46 21.06 -14.19
N ASP A 35 -1.21 21.38 -13.87
CA ASP A 35 -0.18 21.75 -14.83
C ASP A 35 0.75 20.56 -15.08
N ALA A 36 0.77 20.08 -16.34
CA ALA A 36 1.54 18.90 -16.72
C ALA A 36 3.07 19.12 -16.66
N GLU A 37 3.55 20.33 -16.92
CA GLU A 37 4.99 20.65 -16.84
C GLU A 37 5.45 20.67 -15.38
N ARG A 38 4.60 21.17 -14.48
CA ARG A 38 4.84 21.08 -13.03
C ARG A 38 4.83 19.65 -12.53
N VAL A 39 3.87 18.85 -12.97
CA VAL A 39 3.82 17.43 -12.60
C VAL A 39 5.10 16.69 -13.05
N HIS A 40 5.63 17.00 -14.24
CA HIS A 40 6.93 16.46 -14.66
C HIS A 40 8.05 16.81 -13.67
N GLN A 41 8.15 18.07 -13.22
CA GLN A 41 9.14 18.49 -12.23
C GLN A 41 8.95 17.72 -10.91
N HIS A 42 7.72 17.68 -10.40
CA HIS A 42 7.38 16.99 -9.15
C HIS A 42 7.78 15.53 -9.15
N TYR A 43 7.49 14.79 -10.22
CA TYR A 43 7.87 13.38 -10.30
C TYR A 43 9.38 13.16 -10.19
N ASN A 44 10.18 14.01 -10.83
CA ASN A 44 11.63 13.89 -10.74
C ASN A 44 12.12 14.24 -9.33
N GLU A 45 11.60 15.31 -8.72
CA GLU A 45 11.91 15.66 -7.32
C GLU A 45 11.56 14.52 -6.36
N TYR A 46 10.38 13.90 -6.51
CA TYR A 46 9.96 12.81 -5.63
C TYR A 46 10.81 11.55 -5.79
N LEU A 47 11.24 11.24 -7.02
CA LEU A 47 12.17 10.15 -7.27
C LEU A 47 13.55 10.46 -6.68
N ASP A 48 14.06 11.68 -6.86
CA ASP A 48 15.32 12.12 -6.26
C ASP A 48 15.29 11.99 -4.72
N GLU A 49 14.18 12.38 -4.08
CA GLU A 49 13.99 12.25 -2.63
C GLU A 49 13.98 10.77 -2.18
N LEU A 50 13.26 9.90 -2.89
CA LEU A 50 13.19 8.46 -2.59
C LEU A 50 14.56 7.78 -2.77
N GLU A 51 15.30 8.14 -3.83
CA GLU A 51 16.64 7.62 -4.07
C GLU A 51 17.63 8.14 -3.03
N TYR A 52 17.54 9.41 -2.66
CA TYR A 52 18.39 10.03 -1.64
C TYR A 52 18.13 9.42 -0.26
N ALA A 53 16.88 9.13 0.10
CA ALA A 53 16.57 8.39 1.31
C ALA A 53 17.27 7.02 1.34
N GLY A 54 17.35 6.32 0.21
CA GLY A 54 18.13 5.09 0.10
C GLY A 54 19.62 5.29 0.38
N GLN A 55 20.20 6.41 -0.06
CA GLN A 55 21.61 6.76 0.18
C GLN A 55 21.89 7.15 1.64
N LEU A 56 20.90 7.73 2.33
CA LEU A 56 20.99 8.11 3.73
C LEU A 56 20.90 6.93 4.71
N GLY A 57 20.62 5.71 4.21
CA GLY A 57 20.60 4.50 5.03
C GLY A 57 19.26 4.24 5.73
N PHE A 58 18.15 4.75 5.19
CA PHE A 58 16.83 4.28 5.62
C PHE A 58 16.69 2.77 5.37
N ASP A 59 16.02 2.07 6.28
CA ASP A 59 15.82 0.62 6.17
C ASP A 59 14.87 0.23 5.04
N GLY A 60 14.03 1.18 4.60
CA GLY A 60 13.15 0.99 3.46
C GLY A 60 12.59 2.30 2.92
N ILE A 61 12.04 2.22 1.72
CA ILE A 61 11.38 3.32 1.01
C ILE A 61 9.95 2.89 0.68
N CYS A 62 8.98 3.74 0.98
CA CYS A 62 7.58 3.41 0.91
C CYS A 62 6.87 4.17 -0.22
N CYS A 63 6.19 3.44 -1.09
CA CYS A 63 5.33 3.94 -2.14
C CYS A 63 3.85 3.83 -1.70
N ASN A 64 2.99 4.77 -2.06
CA ASN A 64 1.55 4.76 -1.75
C ASN A 64 0.69 4.54 -3.01
N GLU A 65 -0.62 4.55 -2.86
CA GLU A 65 -1.52 4.47 -4.01
C GLU A 65 -2.73 5.38 -3.80
N HIS A 66 -3.01 6.24 -4.77
CA HIS A 66 -4.20 7.10 -4.80
C HIS A 66 -4.66 7.36 -6.23
N HIS A 67 -5.97 7.54 -6.42
CA HIS A 67 -6.56 7.61 -7.75
C HIS A 67 -7.47 8.83 -7.96
N GLN A 68 -7.41 9.40 -9.17
CA GLN A 68 -8.30 10.48 -9.63
C GLN A 68 -8.34 11.71 -8.72
N ASN A 69 -7.20 12.08 -8.12
CA ASN A 69 -7.15 13.18 -7.16
C ASN A 69 -5.80 13.93 -7.18
N GLY A 70 -5.74 15.07 -6.46
CA GLY A 70 -4.50 15.84 -6.25
C GLY A 70 -3.81 15.54 -4.91
N TYR A 71 -4.38 14.65 -4.08
CA TYR A 71 -3.85 14.26 -2.77
C TYR A 71 -2.60 13.39 -2.90
N GLY A 72 -2.60 12.48 -3.87
CA GLY A 72 -1.43 11.68 -4.23
C GLY A 72 -1.44 11.35 -5.72
N LEU A 73 -0.36 11.69 -6.40
CA LEU A 73 -0.16 11.51 -7.83
C LEU A 73 0.40 10.12 -8.18
N MET A 74 0.30 9.13 -7.28
CA MET A 74 0.82 7.78 -7.51
C MET A 74 -0.33 6.78 -7.73
N PRO A 75 -0.92 6.70 -8.94
CA PRO A 75 -2.01 5.76 -9.24
C PRO A 75 -1.54 4.33 -9.45
N SER A 76 -0.24 4.11 -9.63
CA SER A 76 0.38 2.79 -9.72
C SER A 76 1.72 2.83 -8.98
N PRO A 77 1.77 2.43 -7.70
CA PRO A 77 3.02 2.40 -6.94
C PRO A 77 4.07 1.50 -7.56
N ASN A 78 3.65 0.47 -8.30
CA ASN A 78 4.53 -0.55 -8.84
C ASN A 78 5.47 0.04 -9.90
N LEU A 79 5.06 1.11 -10.61
CA LEU A 79 5.93 1.83 -11.54
C LEU A 79 7.04 2.60 -10.82
N ILE A 80 6.70 3.28 -9.71
CA ILE A 80 7.69 4.00 -8.90
C ILE A 80 8.64 2.99 -8.24
N ALA A 81 8.09 1.95 -7.61
CA ALA A 81 8.86 0.86 -7.03
C ALA A 81 9.82 0.21 -8.04
N SER A 82 9.38 0.01 -9.30
CA SER A 82 10.22 -0.57 -10.35
C SER A 82 11.47 0.25 -10.62
N THR A 83 11.36 1.58 -10.64
CA THR A 83 12.49 2.50 -10.80
C THR A 83 13.48 2.34 -9.65
N LEU A 84 12.96 2.26 -8.42
CA LEU A 84 13.77 2.15 -7.20
C LEU A 84 14.51 0.81 -7.06
N THR A 85 14.01 -0.28 -7.66
CA THR A 85 14.65 -1.61 -7.59
C THR A 85 16.11 -1.63 -8.07
N ARG A 86 16.46 -0.76 -9.03
CA ARG A 86 17.81 -0.67 -9.58
C ARG A 86 18.55 0.59 -9.16
N ARG A 87 17.84 1.62 -8.73
CA ARG A 87 18.39 2.90 -8.28
C ARG A 87 18.83 2.87 -6.82
N THR A 88 18.27 1.95 -6.03
CA THR A 88 18.66 1.69 -4.63
C THR A 88 19.07 0.22 -4.47
N THR A 89 20.05 -0.06 -3.62
CA THR A 89 20.58 -1.43 -3.43
C THR A 89 20.27 -2.03 -2.06
N GLU A 90 20.24 -1.21 -1.01
CA GLU A 90 20.07 -1.66 0.37
C GLU A 90 18.63 -1.61 0.91
N PRO A 91 17.86 -0.50 0.76
CA PRO A 91 16.57 -0.37 1.45
C PRO A 91 15.55 -1.39 0.96
N ALA A 92 14.68 -1.84 1.85
CA ALA A 92 13.46 -2.54 1.46
C ALA A 92 12.56 -1.64 0.61
N ILE A 93 11.86 -2.20 -0.37
CA ILE A 93 10.89 -1.47 -1.19
C ILE A 93 9.51 -1.84 -0.67
N CYS A 94 8.90 -0.96 0.10
CA CYS A 94 7.61 -1.19 0.73
C CYS A 94 6.50 -0.55 -0.09
N VAL A 95 5.70 -1.37 -0.77
CA VAL A 95 4.57 -0.86 -1.53
C VAL A 95 3.36 -0.80 -0.61
N MET A 96 3.10 0.35 0.02
CA MET A 96 1.91 0.60 0.87
C MET A 96 0.69 1.01 0.03
N GLY A 97 0.46 0.29 -1.06
CA GLY A 97 -0.62 0.46 -2.03
C GLY A 97 -1.10 -0.90 -2.55
N ASN A 98 -1.77 -0.96 -3.69
CA ASN A 98 -2.45 -2.12 -4.25
C ASN A 98 -3.58 -2.65 -3.35
N SER A 99 -4.65 -1.86 -3.21
CA SER A 99 -5.88 -2.40 -2.61
C SER A 99 -6.43 -3.54 -3.46
N LEU A 100 -6.27 -4.79 -2.97
CA LEU A 100 -6.55 -6.00 -3.75
C LEU A 100 -8.00 -6.09 -4.26
N ALA A 101 -8.94 -5.41 -3.58
CA ALA A 101 -10.33 -5.35 -4.02
C ALA A 101 -10.55 -4.50 -5.29
N LEU A 102 -9.58 -3.68 -5.69
CA LEU A 102 -9.65 -2.83 -6.89
C LEU A 102 -9.18 -3.54 -8.16
N TYR A 103 -8.51 -4.69 -8.01
CA TYR A 103 -7.91 -5.42 -9.11
C TYR A 103 -8.76 -6.62 -9.49
N ASN A 104 -9.03 -6.77 -10.79
CA ASN A 104 -9.79 -7.88 -11.34
C ASN A 104 -9.14 -8.38 -12.65
N PRO A 105 -8.45 -9.54 -12.65
CA PRO A 105 -8.19 -10.39 -11.49
C PRO A 105 -7.08 -9.84 -10.58
N PRO A 106 -7.09 -10.18 -9.27
CA PRO A 106 -6.03 -9.80 -8.33
C PRO A 106 -4.70 -10.51 -8.59
N THR A 107 -4.67 -11.54 -9.44
CA THR A 107 -3.43 -12.18 -9.90
C THR A 107 -2.49 -11.20 -10.60
N ARG A 108 -3.01 -10.09 -11.15
CA ARG A 108 -2.17 -9.02 -11.68
C ARG A 108 -1.24 -8.42 -10.62
N VAL A 109 -1.75 -8.20 -9.41
CA VAL A 109 -0.94 -7.72 -8.28
C VAL A 109 0.08 -8.76 -7.88
N ALA A 110 -0.30 -10.05 -7.84
CA ALA A 110 0.62 -11.13 -7.54
C ALA A 110 1.82 -11.18 -8.52
N GLU A 111 1.57 -11.03 -9.82
CA GLU A 111 2.62 -10.99 -10.85
C GLU A 111 3.51 -9.76 -10.74
N GLU A 112 2.92 -8.56 -10.58
CA GLU A 112 3.68 -7.31 -10.49
C GLU A 112 4.57 -7.27 -9.24
N PHE A 113 4.07 -7.72 -8.09
CA PHE A 113 4.87 -7.85 -6.88
C PHE A 113 5.94 -8.94 -7.01
N ALA A 114 5.65 -10.09 -7.61
CA ALA A 114 6.68 -11.08 -7.90
C ALA A 114 7.78 -10.52 -8.82
N MET A 115 7.41 -9.69 -9.80
CA MET A 115 8.36 -8.99 -10.66
C MET A 115 9.24 -8.01 -9.88
N LEU A 116 8.65 -7.18 -9.01
CA LEU A 116 9.39 -6.26 -8.14
C LEU A 116 10.34 -7.00 -7.19
N ASP A 117 9.88 -8.11 -6.64
CA ASP A 117 10.69 -8.97 -5.77
C ASP A 117 11.91 -9.52 -6.51
N CYS A 118 11.70 -10.08 -7.70
CA CYS A 118 12.78 -10.55 -8.57
C CYS A 118 13.75 -9.43 -8.98
N MET A 119 13.25 -8.28 -9.41
CA MET A 119 14.09 -7.14 -9.85
C MET A 119 14.92 -6.57 -8.70
N SER A 120 14.35 -6.54 -7.49
CA SER A 120 15.01 -6.01 -6.29
C SER A 120 15.95 -7.00 -5.60
N GLY A 121 15.91 -8.28 -5.99
CA GLY A 121 16.69 -9.34 -5.34
C GLY A 121 16.14 -9.74 -3.98
N GLY A 122 14.82 -9.65 -3.78
CA GLY A 122 14.18 -10.07 -2.53
C GLY A 122 13.96 -8.96 -1.51
N ARG A 123 13.90 -7.69 -1.94
CA ARG A 123 13.72 -6.53 -1.04
C ARG A 123 12.29 -6.02 -0.95
N LEU A 124 11.34 -6.66 -1.64
CA LEU A 124 9.96 -6.22 -1.63
C LEU A 124 9.31 -6.47 -0.26
N ILE A 125 8.55 -5.48 0.23
CA ILE A 125 7.50 -5.66 1.22
C ILE A 125 6.16 -5.39 0.52
N ALA A 126 5.30 -6.40 0.51
CA ALA A 126 4.00 -6.37 -0.13
C ALA A 126 2.97 -5.72 0.81
N GLY A 127 2.65 -4.45 0.59
CA GLY A 127 1.54 -3.82 1.29
C GLY A 127 0.21 -4.16 0.63
N PHE A 128 -0.81 -4.42 1.44
CA PHE A 128 -2.18 -4.62 0.98
C PHE A 128 -3.12 -3.75 1.84
N PRO A 129 -3.32 -2.47 1.50
CA PRO A 129 -4.33 -1.67 2.17
C PRO A 129 -5.72 -2.14 1.74
N VAL A 130 -6.71 -2.07 2.62
CA VAL A 130 -8.11 -2.27 2.17
C VAL A 130 -8.58 -1.09 1.31
N GLY A 131 -7.95 0.07 1.46
CA GLY A 131 -8.28 1.28 0.75
C GLY A 131 -9.24 2.19 1.52
N THR A 132 -9.24 3.46 1.14
CA THR A 132 -10.16 4.47 1.66
C THR A 132 -11.45 4.49 0.84
N PRO A 133 -12.55 5.06 1.35
CA PRO A 133 -13.73 5.30 0.52
C PRO A 133 -13.44 6.18 -0.71
N MET A 134 -12.46 7.07 -0.63
CA MET A 134 -12.06 8.01 -1.69
C MET A 134 -11.54 7.23 -2.90
N ASP A 135 -10.62 6.31 -2.65
CA ASP A 135 -10.04 5.47 -3.68
C ASP A 135 -11.01 4.34 -4.11
N THR A 136 -11.65 3.68 -3.16
CA THR A 136 -12.41 2.45 -3.45
C THR A 136 -13.82 2.72 -3.98
N ILE A 137 -14.53 3.71 -3.44
CA ILE A 137 -15.92 4.01 -3.79
C ILE A 137 -15.98 5.14 -4.82
N PHE A 138 -15.33 6.27 -4.55
CA PHE A 138 -15.45 7.43 -5.45
C PHE A 138 -14.66 7.24 -6.74
N ALA A 139 -13.42 6.76 -6.66
CA ALA A 139 -12.62 6.54 -7.87
C ALA A 139 -12.92 5.20 -8.59
N TYR A 140 -13.14 4.11 -7.85
CA TYR A 140 -13.33 2.77 -8.43
C TYR A 140 -14.77 2.24 -8.40
N ALA A 141 -15.74 3.02 -7.92
CA ALA A 141 -17.16 2.67 -7.86
C ALA A 141 -17.44 1.30 -7.19
N GLN A 142 -16.59 0.86 -6.25
CA GLN A 142 -16.82 -0.40 -5.54
C GLN A 142 -18.01 -0.28 -4.58
N ASN A 143 -18.76 -1.37 -4.46
CA ASN A 143 -19.81 -1.46 -3.46
C ASN A 143 -19.18 -1.58 -2.05
N PRO A 144 -19.37 -0.59 -1.16
CA PRO A 144 -18.74 -0.60 0.17
C PRO A 144 -19.12 -1.83 1.00
N SER A 145 -20.34 -2.34 0.85
CA SER A 145 -20.82 -3.52 1.60
C SER A 145 -20.13 -4.83 1.18
N LYS A 146 -19.42 -4.83 0.03
CA LYS A 146 -18.72 -5.99 -0.51
C LYS A 146 -17.21 -5.83 -0.56
N LEU A 147 -16.70 -4.66 -0.20
CA LEU A 147 -15.27 -4.35 -0.30
C LEU A 147 -14.41 -5.33 0.50
N ARG A 148 -14.76 -5.59 1.77
CA ARG A 148 -14.00 -6.50 2.65
C ARG A 148 -14.05 -7.94 2.18
N GLU A 149 -15.22 -8.44 1.81
CA GLU A 149 -15.39 -9.80 1.28
C GLU A 149 -14.54 -9.99 0.00
N ARG A 150 -14.57 -9.02 -0.92
CA ARG A 150 -13.77 -9.01 -2.15
C ARG A 150 -12.28 -8.93 -1.85
N TYR A 151 -11.88 -8.09 -0.89
CA TYR A 151 -10.50 -7.92 -0.47
C TYR A 151 -9.91 -9.21 0.09
N TYR A 152 -10.62 -9.90 1.00
CA TYR A 152 -10.14 -11.17 1.57
C TYR A 152 -10.05 -12.29 0.53
N GLU A 153 -11.05 -12.42 -0.35
CA GLU A 153 -10.96 -13.41 -1.43
C GLU A 153 -9.78 -13.11 -2.38
N ALA A 154 -9.57 -11.84 -2.72
CA ALA A 154 -8.47 -11.42 -3.57
C ALA A 154 -7.11 -11.70 -2.92
N HIS A 155 -7.00 -11.45 -1.62
CA HIS A 155 -5.84 -11.82 -0.82
C HIS A 155 -5.54 -13.32 -0.91
N ASP A 156 -6.54 -14.18 -0.69
CA ASP A 156 -6.34 -15.63 -0.71
C ASP A 156 -5.86 -16.12 -2.07
N ILE A 157 -6.34 -15.53 -3.17
CA ILE A 157 -5.83 -15.80 -4.52
C ILE A 157 -4.35 -15.44 -4.64
N VAL A 158 -3.97 -14.23 -4.21
CA VAL A 158 -2.57 -13.75 -4.29
C VAL A 158 -1.63 -14.62 -3.47
N MET A 159 -2.01 -14.95 -2.23
CA MET A 159 -1.20 -15.78 -1.35
C MET A 159 -1.03 -17.20 -1.89
N ARG A 160 -2.09 -17.80 -2.44
CA ARG A 160 -2.02 -19.11 -3.10
C ARG A 160 -1.18 -19.05 -4.36
N ALA A 161 -1.34 -18.02 -5.19
CA ALA A 161 -0.57 -17.84 -6.42
C ALA A 161 0.95 -17.84 -6.15
N TRP A 162 1.40 -17.25 -5.03
CA TRP A 162 2.82 -17.24 -4.68
C TRP A 162 3.33 -18.50 -4.01
N GLN A 163 2.46 -19.35 -3.45
CA GLN A 163 2.87 -20.50 -2.63
C GLN A 163 2.67 -21.83 -3.34
N GLU A 164 1.53 -22.03 -4.00
CA GLU A 164 1.18 -23.26 -4.70
C GLU A 164 2.24 -23.59 -5.75
N GLU A 165 2.69 -24.85 -5.79
CA GLU A 165 3.71 -25.31 -6.74
C GLU A 165 3.10 -25.57 -8.12
N GLU A 166 1.88 -26.11 -8.13
CA GLU A 166 1.16 -26.51 -9.34
C GLU A 166 0.11 -25.48 -9.75
N THR A 167 -0.29 -25.52 -11.01
CA THR A 167 -1.43 -24.71 -11.49
C THR A 167 -2.71 -25.15 -10.80
N PHE A 168 -3.47 -24.21 -10.26
CA PHE A 168 -4.73 -24.49 -9.57
C PHE A 168 -5.90 -23.69 -10.15
N SER A 169 -7.12 -24.16 -9.90
CA SER A 169 -8.34 -23.40 -10.17
C SER A 169 -8.78 -22.66 -8.91
N PHE A 170 -9.34 -21.46 -9.09
CA PHE A 170 -9.98 -20.68 -8.03
C PHE A 170 -11.43 -20.38 -8.41
N ASP A 171 -12.38 -20.93 -7.67
CA ASP A 171 -13.82 -20.73 -7.88
C ASP A 171 -14.41 -19.97 -6.68
N GLY A 172 -14.05 -18.69 -6.59
CA GLY A 172 -14.52 -17.80 -5.54
C GLY A 172 -15.87 -17.18 -5.86
N ARG A 173 -16.33 -16.30 -4.98
CA ARG A 173 -17.54 -15.51 -5.19
C ARG A 173 -17.29 -14.34 -6.15
N PHE A 174 -16.13 -13.69 -6.05
CA PHE A 174 -15.81 -12.48 -6.81
C PHE A 174 -14.87 -12.75 -7.99
N ASN A 175 -14.12 -13.84 -7.96
CA ASN A 175 -13.17 -14.24 -8.99
C ASN A 175 -13.34 -15.73 -9.31
N GLN A 176 -13.44 -16.05 -10.59
CA GLN A 176 -13.46 -17.43 -11.09
C GLN A 176 -12.37 -17.60 -12.14
N LEU A 177 -11.27 -18.26 -11.75
CA LEU A 177 -10.08 -18.46 -12.57
C LEU A 177 -9.82 -19.96 -12.74
N ARG A 178 -9.89 -20.45 -13.97
CA ARG A 178 -9.67 -21.88 -14.26
C ARG A 178 -8.22 -22.31 -14.05
N TYR A 179 -7.28 -21.43 -14.36
CA TYR A 179 -5.85 -21.68 -14.28
C TYR A 179 -5.18 -20.47 -13.62
N VAL A 180 -4.71 -20.65 -12.38
CA VAL A 180 -3.88 -19.69 -11.66
C VAL A 180 -2.46 -20.23 -11.63
N ASN A 181 -1.56 -19.53 -12.31
CA ASN A 181 -0.16 -19.87 -12.45
C ASN A 181 0.66 -18.58 -12.73
N VAL A 182 1.04 -17.84 -11.70
CA VAL A 182 1.70 -16.54 -11.88
C VAL A 182 3.16 -16.69 -12.33
N TRP A 183 3.56 -15.86 -13.29
CA TRP A 183 4.95 -15.74 -13.76
C TRP A 183 5.35 -14.26 -13.81
N PRO A 184 6.45 -13.83 -13.16
CA PRO A 184 7.37 -14.65 -12.37
C PRO A 184 6.79 -15.05 -11.00
N ARG A 185 7.50 -15.94 -10.29
CA ARG A 185 7.28 -16.18 -8.86
C ARG A 185 8.24 -15.35 -8.01
N PRO A 186 7.86 -14.96 -6.77
CA PRO A 186 8.76 -14.27 -5.86
C PRO A 186 10.01 -15.10 -5.55
N VAL A 187 11.14 -14.41 -5.38
CA VAL A 187 12.40 -15.01 -4.92
C VAL A 187 12.36 -15.23 -3.40
N GLN A 188 11.68 -14.35 -2.66
CA GLN A 188 11.45 -14.55 -1.23
C GLN A 188 10.52 -15.75 -0.97
N LYS A 189 10.83 -16.53 0.07
CA LYS A 189 10.05 -17.71 0.49
C LYS A 189 9.52 -17.56 1.92
N PRO A 190 8.29 -18.01 2.21
CA PRO A 190 7.31 -18.57 1.27
C PRO A 190 6.73 -17.53 0.29
N HIS A 191 6.80 -16.25 0.63
CA HIS A 191 6.38 -15.09 -0.18
C HIS A 191 7.05 -13.82 0.40
N PRO A 192 6.95 -12.65 -0.28
CA PRO A 192 7.39 -11.38 0.30
C PRO A 192 6.65 -11.07 1.62
N PRO A 193 7.29 -10.40 2.61
CA PRO A 193 6.62 -9.96 3.83
C PRO A 193 5.39 -9.11 3.52
N VAL A 194 4.29 -9.35 4.25
CA VAL A 194 3.01 -8.65 4.04
C VAL A 194 2.80 -7.60 5.13
N TRP A 195 2.51 -6.37 4.69
CA TRP A 195 2.15 -5.26 5.55
C TRP A 195 0.71 -4.81 5.23
N ILE A 196 -0.05 -4.44 6.25
CA ILE A 196 -1.43 -3.96 6.07
C ILE A 196 -1.50 -2.49 6.52
N PRO A 197 -1.35 -1.52 5.59
CA PRO A 197 -1.60 -0.12 5.90
C PRO A 197 -3.08 0.11 6.21
N GLY A 198 -3.38 0.85 7.28
CA GLY A 198 -4.77 1.15 7.62
C GLY A 198 -4.97 2.24 8.66
N GLY A 199 -6.20 2.74 8.74
CA GLY A 199 -6.59 3.85 9.62
C GLY A 199 -7.06 3.47 11.04
N GLY A 200 -7.02 2.19 11.41
CA GLY A 200 -7.31 1.75 12.79
C GLY A 200 -8.61 0.97 12.99
N SER A 201 -9.12 0.25 11.99
CA SER A 201 -10.30 -0.60 12.19
C SER A 201 -9.94 -1.87 12.96
N VAL A 202 -10.78 -2.25 13.93
CA VAL A 202 -10.57 -3.44 14.77
C VAL A 202 -10.56 -4.71 13.94
N GLU A 203 -11.39 -4.79 12.90
CA GLU A 203 -11.42 -5.90 11.96
C GLU A 203 -10.08 -6.09 11.24
N THR A 204 -9.40 -4.98 10.90
CA THR A 204 -8.06 -5.04 10.28
C THR A 204 -7.03 -5.55 11.28
N TRP A 205 -7.07 -5.07 12.52
CA TRP A 205 -6.15 -5.52 13.57
C TRP A 205 -6.28 -7.01 13.84
N ARG A 206 -7.52 -7.50 13.99
CA ARG A 206 -7.80 -8.93 14.19
C ARG A 206 -7.27 -9.77 13.03
N TRP A 207 -7.49 -9.33 11.80
CA TRP A 207 -7.02 -10.03 10.62
C TRP A 207 -5.48 -10.04 10.53
N CYS A 208 -4.81 -8.93 10.87
CA CYS A 208 -3.34 -8.91 10.97
C CYS A 208 -2.84 -9.88 12.04
N ALA A 209 -3.49 -9.96 13.20
CA ALA A 209 -3.15 -10.94 14.24
C ALA A 209 -3.32 -12.38 13.75
N GLU A 210 -4.43 -12.69 13.09
CA GLU A 210 -4.73 -14.03 12.57
C GLU A 210 -3.69 -14.48 11.55
N MET A 211 -3.37 -13.60 10.58
CA MET A 211 -2.44 -13.88 9.49
C MET A 211 -0.96 -13.65 9.83
N ASP A 212 -0.66 -13.17 11.04
CA ASP A 212 0.70 -12.80 11.48
C ASP A 212 1.33 -11.68 10.63
N TYR A 213 0.53 -10.74 10.15
CA TYR A 213 0.98 -9.60 9.34
C TYR A 213 1.37 -8.38 10.17
N VAL A 214 2.20 -7.53 9.58
CA VAL A 214 2.54 -6.23 10.15
C VAL A 214 1.41 -5.25 9.89
N TYR A 215 0.79 -4.73 10.95
CA TYR A 215 -0.14 -3.61 10.82
C TYR A 215 0.65 -2.30 10.72
N CYS A 216 0.38 -1.46 9.73
CA CYS A 216 1.01 -0.15 9.60
C CYS A 216 -0.05 0.96 9.75
N TYR A 217 0.00 1.72 10.84
CA TYR A 217 -0.89 2.86 11.03
C TYR A 217 -0.41 4.09 10.25
N LEU A 218 -1.29 4.63 9.41
CA LEU A 218 -1.00 5.85 8.66
C LEU A 218 -1.41 7.11 9.48
N SER A 219 -0.52 7.61 10.35
CA SER A 219 -0.83 8.67 11.33
C SER A 219 -0.78 10.09 10.74
N TYR A 220 -1.70 10.40 9.84
CA TYR A 220 -1.85 11.76 9.29
C TYR A 220 -2.49 12.76 10.27
N PHE A 221 -2.94 12.31 11.45
CA PHE A 221 -3.86 13.04 12.35
C PHE A 221 -3.23 13.45 13.69
N GLY A 222 -1.90 13.47 13.77
CA GLY A 222 -1.15 13.90 14.94
C GLY A 222 -1.03 12.85 16.06
N TYR A 223 -0.24 13.18 17.09
CA TYR A 223 0.20 12.19 18.08
C TYR A 223 -0.94 11.57 18.90
N LYS A 224 -2.01 12.33 19.21
CA LYS A 224 -3.13 11.84 20.03
C LYS A 224 -3.90 10.72 19.33
N ALA A 225 -4.12 10.88 18.02
CA ALA A 225 -4.75 9.86 17.20
C ALA A 225 -3.85 8.64 17.10
N GLY A 226 -2.55 8.83 16.81
CA GLY A 226 -1.58 7.75 16.77
C GLY A 226 -1.46 6.96 18.06
N GLU A 227 -1.38 7.63 19.21
CA GLU A 227 -1.34 6.98 20.51
C GLU A 227 -2.61 6.16 20.78
N ALA A 228 -3.79 6.74 20.56
CA ALA A 228 -5.06 6.05 20.76
C ALA A 228 -5.20 4.83 19.85
N THR A 229 -4.87 4.97 18.57
CA THR A 229 -4.96 3.88 17.58
C THR A 229 -3.96 2.76 17.91
N MET A 230 -2.70 3.10 18.19
CA MET A 230 -1.68 2.08 18.47
C MET A 230 -1.91 1.39 19.82
N LYS A 231 -2.41 2.11 20.83
CA LYS A 231 -2.86 1.48 22.08
C LYS A 231 -4.01 0.50 21.81
N GLY A 232 -5.00 0.91 21.03
CA GLY A 232 -6.12 0.03 20.64
C GLY A 232 -5.65 -1.22 19.91
N PHE A 233 -4.68 -1.10 18.99
CA PHE A 233 -4.08 -2.24 18.31
C PHE A 233 -3.46 -3.22 19.31
N TRP A 234 -2.62 -2.74 20.24
CA TRP A 234 -1.96 -3.61 21.23
C TRP A 234 -2.92 -4.20 22.25
N ASP A 235 -3.94 -3.46 22.67
CA ASP A 235 -5.00 -3.98 23.54
C ASP A 235 -5.76 -5.13 22.83
N GLU A 236 -5.94 -5.06 21.51
CA GLU A 236 -6.54 -6.15 20.73
C GLU A 236 -5.58 -7.34 20.56
N MET A 237 -4.27 -7.10 20.36
CA MET A 237 -3.26 -8.17 20.34
C MET A 237 -3.24 -8.96 21.65
N ASP A 238 -3.29 -8.25 22.79
CA ASP A 238 -3.32 -8.88 24.12
C ASP A 238 -4.57 -9.75 24.30
N LYS A 239 -5.75 -9.27 23.87
CA LYS A 239 -7.01 -10.06 23.92
C LYS A 239 -6.94 -11.34 23.09
N LEU A 240 -6.22 -11.30 21.97
CA LEU A 240 -6.01 -12.45 21.09
C LEU A 240 -4.84 -13.34 21.54
N GLY A 241 -4.19 -13.02 22.65
CA GLY A 241 -3.04 -13.77 23.17
C GLY A 241 -1.79 -13.68 22.29
N LYS A 242 -1.68 -12.63 21.47
CA LYS A 242 -0.49 -12.39 20.64
C LYS A 242 0.59 -11.68 21.45
N ASP A 243 1.83 -11.99 21.14
CA ASP A 243 2.98 -11.37 21.77
C ASP A 243 3.17 -9.92 21.31
N ARG A 244 3.69 -9.05 22.19
CA ARG A 244 4.01 -7.65 21.87
C ARG A 244 5.34 -7.52 21.11
N ASN A 245 5.52 -8.31 20.06
CA ASN A 245 6.67 -8.22 19.17
C ASN A 245 6.64 -6.88 18.42
N PRO A 246 7.65 -6.01 18.56
CA PRO A 246 7.65 -4.69 17.93
C PRO A 246 7.62 -4.73 16.40
N TYR A 247 7.88 -5.88 15.77
CA TYR A 247 7.78 -6.05 14.32
C TYR A 247 6.36 -6.37 13.83
N ARG A 248 5.36 -6.46 14.70
CA ARG A 248 3.93 -6.57 14.33
C ARG A 248 3.29 -5.24 13.98
N ALA A 249 3.96 -4.13 14.28
CA ALA A 249 3.42 -2.80 14.15
C ALA A 249 4.42 -1.84 13.50
N GLY A 250 3.95 -1.10 12.50
CA GLY A 250 4.55 0.13 12.01
C GLY A 250 3.62 1.31 12.29
N PHE A 251 4.19 2.51 12.38
CA PHE A 251 3.42 3.74 12.37
C PHE A 251 4.15 4.77 11.49
N LEU A 252 3.40 5.42 10.62
CA LEU A 252 3.87 6.56 9.85
C LEU A 252 3.75 7.81 10.69
N GLN A 253 4.76 8.67 10.70
CA GLN A 253 4.74 9.92 11.47
C GLN A 253 5.33 11.05 10.62
N PHE A 254 4.65 12.20 10.60
CA PHE A 254 5.25 13.42 10.09
C PHE A 254 6.28 13.95 11.07
N VAL A 255 7.47 14.26 10.56
CA VAL A 255 8.52 14.95 11.29
C VAL A 255 8.52 16.39 10.77
N ALA A 256 8.19 17.35 11.63
CA ALA A 256 8.14 18.78 11.34
C ALA A 256 9.15 19.52 12.22
#